data_AF-A0A838E2X2-F1
#
_entry.id   AF-A0A838E2X2-F1
#
_cell.length_a   1.000
_cell.length_b   1.000
_cell.length_c   1.000
_cell.angle_alpha   90.00
_cell.angle_beta   90.00
_cell.angle_gamma   90.00
#
_symmetry.space_group_name_H-M   'P 1'
#
loop_
_entity.id
_entity.type
_entity.pdbx_description
1 polymer ?
#
loop_
_entity_poly.entity_id
_entity_poly.type
_entity_poly.pdbx_seq_one_letter_code
_entity_poly.pdbx_strand_id
1 'polypeptide(L)'
;MQELDTLTGTIERFLYQSDENGFAVFVLQASNKNTITVKGCLPSIQAGQEVHLKGTWVFHAKFGRQFEAKHCVSILPTTLVGLKKYLGSGLIKGIGPTYAEKLVAYFGTDILSIIEQSPQRLHEIEGIGEKRVEQIATAWKEQKDIANLMVFLQERDITPGLAAKIYKKYRHESIAVLHENPYRIADDIWGIGFKKADEVAIKLGFKLHAPQRVASGILYAISTATQQGHLYVELLDLKKKTLELLE
;
A
#
# COMPACT_ATOMS: atom_id res chain seq x y z
N MET A 1 -3.11 27.30 2.65
CA MET A 1 -2.90 25.84 2.81
C MET A 1 -3.75 25.43 4.00
N GLN A 2 -4.76 24.57 3.84
CA GLN A 2 -5.59 24.12 4.98
C GLN A 2 -4.68 23.38 5.97
N GLU A 3 -4.72 23.78 7.23
CA GLU A 3 -4.00 23.12 8.31
C GLU A 3 -4.61 21.73 8.52
N LEU A 4 -3.76 20.70 8.54
CA LEU A 4 -4.20 19.32 8.75
C LEU A 4 -4.15 19.00 10.24
N ASP A 5 -5.27 18.49 10.75
CA ASP A 5 -5.35 17.98 12.11
C ASP A 5 -4.57 16.67 12.24
N THR A 6 -3.99 16.41 13.41
CA THR A 6 -3.33 15.15 13.75
C THR A 6 -4.17 14.30 14.67
N LEU A 7 -4.19 12.98 14.44
CA LEU A 7 -4.89 12.03 15.30
C LEU A 7 -4.05 10.77 15.51
N THR A 8 -3.88 10.35 16.77
CA THR A 8 -3.18 9.10 17.13
C THR A 8 -4.11 8.17 17.89
N GLY A 9 -4.01 6.87 17.63
CA GLY A 9 -4.76 5.85 18.35
C GLY A 9 -4.54 4.44 17.81
N THR A 10 -5.23 3.47 18.40
CA THR A 10 -5.19 2.07 17.97
C THR A 10 -6.39 1.74 17.10
N ILE A 11 -6.17 1.02 15.99
CA ILE A 11 -7.26 0.54 15.14
C ILE A 11 -8.01 -0.56 15.88
N GLU A 12 -9.28 -0.32 16.19
CA GLU A 12 -10.09 -1.27 16.93
C GLU A 12 -10.64 -2.37 16.02
N ARG A 13 -11.27 -1.96 14.92
CA ARG A 13 -11.88 -2.80 13.89
C ARG A 13 -12.14 -2.02 12.60
N PHE A 14 -12.22 -2.72 11.47
CA PHE A 14 -12.68 -2.16 10.21
C PHE A 14 -14.20 -2.23 10.10
N LEU A 15 -14.81 -1.18 9.59
CA LEU A 15 -16.21 -1.13 9.16
C LEU A 15 -16.33 -1.47 7.67
N TYR A 16 -15.33 -1.10 6.89
CA TYR A 16 -15.22 -1.40 5.46
C TYR A 16 -13.74 -1.38 5.04
N GLN A 17 -13.36 -2.25 4.12
CA GLN A 17 -12.05 -2.24 3.48
C GLN A 17 -12.22 -2.65 2.02
N SER A 18 -11.64 -1.86 1.12
CA SER A 18 -11.60 -2.16 -0.31
C SER A 18 -10.25 -2.79 -0.66
N ASP A 19 -10.32 -3.96 -1.29
CA ASP A 19 -9.15 -4.66 -1.82
C ASP A 19 -8.60 -4.03 -3.12
N GLU A 20 -9.31 -3.05 -3.70
CA GLU A 20 -8.96 -2.49 -5.01
C GLU A 20 -8.16 -1.19 -4.95
N ASN A 21 -8.55 -0.29 -4.05
CA ASN A 21 -7.99 1.07 -4.01
C ASN A 21 -7.41 1.46 -2.64
N GLY A 22 -7.38 0.51 -1.69
CA GLY A 22 -6.89 0.74 -0.33
C GLY A 22 -7.80 1.65 0.51
N PHE A 23 -9.02 1.95 0.05
CA PHE A 23 -9.98 2.70 0.83
C PHE A 23 -10.46 1.87 2.01
N ALA A 24 -10.37 2.43 3.20
CA ALA A 24 -10.82 1.81 4.43
C ALA A 24 -11.65 2.79 5.25
N VAL A 25 -12.62 2.23 5.97
CA VAL A 25 -13.36 2.91 7.04
C VAL A 25 -13.19 2.07 8.29
N PHE A 26 -12.68 2.66 9.36
CA PHE A 26 -12.36 1.93 10.59
C PHE A 26 -12.65 2.76 11.83
N VAL A 27 -12.78 2.06 12.95
CA VAL A 27 -12.91 2.67 14.27
C VAL A 27 -11.53 2.77 14.89
N LEU A 28 -11.13 4.00 15.22
CA LEU A 28 -9.91 4.31 15.94
C LEU A 28 -10.24 4.55 17.42
N GLN A 29 -9.55 3.83 18.30
CA GLN A 29 -9.53 4.09 19.72
C GLN A 29 -8.44 5.12 20.00
N ALA A 30 -8.81 6.38 20.17
CA ALA A 30 -7.86 7.46 20.46
C ALA A 30 -7.30 7.34 21.88
N SER A 31 -6.12 7.94 22.10
CA SER A 31 -5.41 7.90 23.40
C SER A 31 -6.24 8.46 24.56
N ASN A 32 -7.19 9.36 24.28
CA ASN A 32 -8.14 9.92 25.26
C ASN A 32 -9.38 9.03 25.50
N LYS A 33 -9.35 7.76 25.08
CA LYS A 33 -10.45 6.78 25.18
C LYS A 33 -11.71 7.08 24.36
N ASN A 34 -11.69 8.10 23.49
CA ASN A 34 -12.78 8.30 22.53
C ASN A 34 -12.63 7.37 21.32
N THR A 35 -13.76 6.89 20.81
CA THR A 35 -13.81 6.17 19.53
C THR A 35 -14.11 7.15 18.40
N ILE A 36 -13.31 7.09 17.34
CA ILE A 36 -13.43 7.99 16.19
C ILE A 36 -13.54 7.15 14.93
N THR A 37 -14.51 7.46 14.07
CA THR A 37 -14.59 6.83 12.75
C THR A 37 -13.65 7.55 11.79
N VAL A 38 -12.72 6.80 11.22
CA VAL A 38 -11.73 7.29 10.26
C VAL A 38 -12.02 6.69 8.90
N LYS A 39 -11.90 7.50 7.84
CA LYS A 39 -11.92 7.03 6.45
C LYS A 39 -10.70 7.55 5.68
N GLY A 40 -10.26 6.80 4.67
CA GLY A 40 -9.19 7.24 3.77
C GLY A 40 -8.65 6.09 2.92
N CYS A 41 -7.85 6.43 1.91
CA CYS A 41 -7.09 5.44 1.14
C CYS A 41 -5.81 5.09 1.90
N LEU A 42 -5.93 4.17 2.85
CA LEU A 42 -4.86 3.73 3.75
C LEU A 42 -4.60 2.24 3.55
N PRO A 43 -3.82 1.84 2.54
CA PRO A 43 -3.42 0.46 2.36
C PRO A 43 -2.50 0.02 3.51
N SER A 44 -2.49 -1.28 3.78
CA SER A 44 -1.55 -1.93 4.72
C SER A 44 -1.71 -1.59 6.20
N ILE A 45 -2.86 -1.05 6.60
CA ILE A 45 -3.24 -0.94 8.02
C ILE A 45 -4.09 -2.13 8.46
N GLN A 46 -3.98 -2.50 9.73
CA GLN A 46 -4.60 -3.68 10.33
C GLN A 46 -5.06 -3.40 11.77
N ALA A 47 -6.06 -4.17 12.22
CA ALA A 47 -6.59 -4.03 13.58
C ALA A 47 -5.50 -4.35 14.60
N GLY A 48 -5.50 -3.62 15.71
CA GLY A 48 -4.48 -3.72 16.76
C GLY A 48 -3.25 -2.85 16.53
N GLN A 49 -3.00 -2.34 15.31
CA GLN A 49 -1.92 -1.38 15.08
C GLN A 49 -2.23 -0.01 15.67
N GLU A 50 -1.18 0.67 16.14
CA GLU A 50 -1.23 2.10 16.40
C GLU A 50 -1.00 2.86 15.10
N VAL A 51 -1.76 3.95 14.89
CA VAL A 51 -1.62 4.80 13.70
C VAL A 51 -1.51 6.27 14.10
N HIS A 52 -0.68 6.99 13.37
CA HIS A 52 -0.54 8.44 13.39
C HIS A 52 -1.10 9.01 12.10
N LEU A 53 -2.18 9.76 12.20
CA LEU A 53 -2.95 10.24 11.07
C LEU A 53 -2.81 11.76 10.93
N LYS A 54 -2.78 12.24 9.69
CA LYS A 54 -2.98 13.66 9.35
C LYS A 54 -4.14 13.79 8.37
N GLY A 55 -5.04 14.72 8.61
CA GLY A 55 -6.28 14.78 7.84
C GLY A 55 -7.17 15.95 8.20
N THR A 56 -8.44 15.82 7.84
CA THR A 56 -9.47 16.86 8.07
C THR A 56 -10.73 16.24 8.62
N TRP A 57 -11.41 16.95 9.51
CA TRP A 57 -12.75 16.55 9.95
C TRP A 57 -13.79 16.79 8.87
N VAL A 58 -14.62 15.79 8.63
CA VAL A 58 -15.72 15.85 7.69
C VAL A 58 -17.01 15.37 8.35
N PHE A 59 -18.14 15.89 7.88
CA PHE A 59 -19.45 15.47 8.36
C PHE A 59 -20.19 14.71 7.27
N HIS A 60 -20.57 13.46 7.56
CA HIS A 60 -21.38 12.65 6.66
C HIS A 60 -22.83 12.65 7.13
N ALA A 61 -23.78 13.00 6.24
CA ALA A 61 -25.19 13.16 6.59
C ALA A 61 -25.81 11.94 7.32
N LYS A 62 -25.37 10.71 6.99
CA LYS A 62 -25.85 9.46 7.60
C LYS A 62 -25.00 8.95 8.78
N PHE A 63 -23.70 9.28 8.82
CA PHE A 63 -22.74 8.62 9.73
C PHE A 63 -22.11 9.59 10.72
N GLY A 64 -22.48 10.87 10.67
CA GLY A 64 -21.99 11.91 11.57
C GLY A 64 -20.55 12.33 11.28
N ARG A 65 -19.86 12.75 12.34
CA ARG A 65 -18.49 13.28 12.27
C ARG A 65 -17.49 12.16 12.03
N GLN A 66 -16.69 12.29 10.98
CA GLN A 66 -15.62 11.36 10.61
C GLN A 66 -14.31 12.12 10.42
N PHE A 67 -13.19 11.42 10.61
CA PHE A 67 -11.88 11.93 10.27
C PHE A 67 -11.47 11.41 8.89
N GLU A 68 -11.25 12.29 7.93
CA GLU A 68 -10.73 11.93 6.61
C GLU A 68 -9.20 12.01 6.62
N ALA A 69 -8.56 10.85 6.74
CA ALA A 69 -7.11 10.73 6.79
C ALA A 69 -6.52 10.87 5.38
N LYS A 70 -5.57 11.81 5.25
CA LYS A 70 -4.77 12.03 4.03
C LYS A 70 -3.40 11.36 4.13
N HIS A 71 -2.85 11.29 5.34
CA HIS A 71 -1.61 10.58 5.63
C HIS A 71 -1.82 9.65 6.84
N CYS A 72 -1.13 8.52 6.81
CA CYS A 72 -1.14 7.54 7.88
C CYS A 72 0.24 6.92 8.00
N VAL A 73 0.78 6.91 9.21
CA VAL A 73 1.94 6.10 9.59
C VAL A 73 1.44 5.06 10.58
N SER A 74 1.62 3.77 10.25
CA SER A 74 1.26 2.66 11.13
C SER A 74 2.48 2.08 11.83
N ILE A 75 2.27 1.65 13.07
CA ILE A 75 3.28 1.03 13.92
C ILE A 75 2.80 -0.38 14.26
N LEU A 76 3.70 -1.35 14.18
CA LEU A 76 3.40 -2.72 14.62
C LEU A 76 3.02 -2.73 16.10
N PRO A 77 2.02 -3.53 16.50
CA PRO A 77 1.59 -3.58 17.88
C PRO A 77 2.67 -4.15 18.79
N THR A 78 2.85 -3.51 19.95
CA THR A 78 3.75 -3.98 21.02
C THR A 78 2.97 -4.52 22.23
N THR A 79 1.64 -4.37 22.24
CA THR A 79 0.78 -4.85 23.33
C THR A 79 0.21 -6.23 23.00
N LEU A 80 0.00 -7.08 24.02
CA LEU A 80 -0.59 -8.41 23.83
C LEU A 80 -1.96 -8.36 23.15
N VAL A 81 -2.79 -7.37 23.50
CA VAL A 81 -4.11 -7.18 22.88
C VAL A 81 -3.98 -6.78 21.41
N GLY A 82 -3.06 -5.85 21.09
CA GLY A 82 -2.78 -5.43 19.72
C GLY A 82 -2.23 -6.57 18.88
N LEU A 83 -1.29 -7.34 19.43
CA LEU A 83 -0.70 -8.52 18.78
C LEU A 83 -1.73 -9.58 18.44
N LYS A 84 -2.64 -9.90 19.38
CA LYS A 84 -3.73 -10.86 19.12
C LYS A 84 -4.64 -10.38 17.98
N LYS A 85 -5.04 -9.10 18.00
CA LYS A 85 -5.87 -8.52 16.94
C LYS A 85 -5.17 -8.52 15.58
N TYR A 86 -3.90 -8.16 15.56
CA TYR A 86 -3.10 -8.04 14.36
C TYR A 86 -2.81 -9.40 13.71
N LEU A 87 -2.36 -10.38 14.50
CA LEU A 87 -2.13 -11.74 14.01
C LEU A 87 -3.44 -12.43 13.62
N GLY A 88 -4.52 -12.17 14.35
CA GLY A 88 -5.84 -12.75 14.12
C GLY A 88 -6.68 -12.04 13.05
N SER A 89 -6.18 -10.96 12.43
CA SER A 89 -6.95 -10.18 11.44
C SER A 89 -7.15 -10.90 10.10
N GLY A 90 -6.48 -12.05 9.91
CA GLY A 90 -6.46 -12.77 8.64
C GLY A 90 -5.40 -12.26 7.66
N LEU A 91 -4.60 -11.26 8.06
CA LEU A 91 -3.49 -10.73 7.28
C LEU A 91 -2.43 -11.80 6.98
N ILE A 92 -2.08 -12.60 7.98
CA ILE A 92 -1.08 -13.65 7.87
C ILE A 92 -1.81 -14.97 7.66
N LYS A 93 -1.79 -15.45 6.43
CA LYS A 93 -2.39 -16.74 6.09
C LYS A 93 -1.76 -17.84 6.95
N GLY A 94 -2.60 -18.64 7.59
CA GLY A 94 -2.16 -19.67 8.54
C GLY A 94 -2.32 -19.27 10.02
N ILE A 95 -2.59 -18.00 10.32
CA ILE A 95 -2.92 -17.52 11.67
C ILE A 95 -4.36 -17.01 11.71
N GLY A 96 -5.25 -17.83 12.28
CA GLY A 96 -6.60 -17.39 12.65
C GLY A 96 -6.65 -16.89 14.11
N PRO A 97 -7.80 -16.37 14.56
CA PRO A 97 -7.97 -15.84 15.92
C PRO A 97 -7.50 -16.81 17.02
N THR A 98 -7.82 -18.10 16.90
CA THR A 98 -7.42 -19.14 17.85
C THR A 98 -5.89 -19.32 17.91
N TYR A 99 -5.21 -19.33 16.76
CA TYR A 99 -3.74 -19.45 16.75
C TYR A 99 -3.08 -18.15 17.20
N ALA A 100 -3.64 -16.99 16.87
CA ALA A 100 -3.16 -15.71 17.38
C ALA A 100 -3.18 -15.68 18.91
N GLU A 101 -4.26 -16.18 19.54
CA GLU A 101 -4.34 -16.30 21.00
C GLU A 101 -3.26 -17.22 21.57
N LYS A 102 -3.09 -18.42 21.01
CA LYS A 102 -2.07 -19.39 21.46
C LYS A 102 -0.65 -18.83 21.30
N LEU A 103 -0.35 -18.25 20.14
CA LEU A 103 0.96 -17.70 19.82
C LEU A 103 1.33 -16.56 20.75
N VAL A 104 0.42 -15.61 20.99
CA VAL A 104 0.67 -14.50 21.90
C VAL A 104 0.73 -14.96 23.35
N ALA A 105 -0.05 -15.97 23.75
CA ALA A 105 0.02 -16.52 25.10
C ALA A 105 1.37 -17.19 25.39
N TYR A 106 1.97 -17.85 24.39
CA TYR A 106 3.23 -18.57 24.55
C TYR A 106 4.46 -17.69 24.33
N PHE A 107 4.48 -16.92 23.24
CA PHE A 107 5.63 -16.10 22.84
C PHE A 107 5.55 -14.64 23.31
N GLY A 108 4.42 -14.22 23.87
CA GLY A 108 4.25 -12.86 24.38
C GLY A 108 4.45 -11.80 23.30
N THR A 109 5.21 -10.77 23.66
CA THR A 109 5.53 -9.62 22.79
C THR A 109 6.56 -9.93 21.70
N ASP A 110 7.27 -11.06 21.81
CA ASP A 110 8.37 -11.43 20.90
C ASP A 110 7.87 -12.15 19.65
N ILE A 111 6.57 -12.46 19.56
CA ILE A 111 5.99 -13.27 18.49
C ILE A 111 6.32 -12.76 17.08
N LEU A 112 6.28 -11.44 16.84
CA LEU A 112 6.58 -10.90 15.52
C LEU A 112 8.05 -11.12 15.14
N SER A 113 8.97 -10.93 16.10
CA SER A 113 10.39 -11.22 15.94
C SER A 113 10.64 -12.71 15.69
N ILE A 114 9.89 -13.59 16.35
CA ILE A 114 10.00 -15.04 16.16
C ILE A 114 9.52 -15.45 14.77
N ILE A 115 8.39 -14.93 14.30
CA ILE A 115 7.92 -15.18 12.93
C ILE A 115 8.97 -14.73 11.90
N GLU A 116 9.66 -13.61 12.16
CA GLU A 116 10.67 -13.06 11.27
C GLU A 116 12.00 -13.81 11.29
N GLN A 117 12.54 -14.09 12.47
CA GLN A 117 13.93 -14.55 12.63
C GLN A 117 14.04 -16.05 12.87
N SER A 118 12.99 -16.68 13.41
CA SER A 118 13.02 -18.09 13.82
C SER A 118 11.64 -18.74 13.70
N PRO A 119 11.01 -18.72 12.50
CA PRO A 119 9.65 -19.22 12.30
C PRO A 119 9.50 -20.71 12.69
N GLN A 120 10.58 -21.49 12.67
CA GLN A 120 10.61 -22.89 13.11
C GLN A 120 10.14 -23.06 14.56
N ARG A 121 10.34 -22.06 15.42
CA ARG A 121 9.86 -22.09 16.81
C ARG A 121 8.35 -22.16 16.92
N LEU A 122 7.61 -21.73 15.89
CA LEU A 122 6.14 -21.81 15.89
C LEU A 122 5.62 -23.26 16.05
N HIS A 123 6.45 -24.27 15.77
CA HIS A 123 6.18 -25.68 16.07
C HIS A 123 6.02 -26.01 17.56
N GLU A 124 6.52 -25.15 18.46
CA GLU A 124 6.32 -25.28 19.90
C GLU A 124 4.82 -25.17 20.28
N ILE A 125 3.97 -24.67 19.38
CA ILE A 125 2.52 -24.57 19.56
C ILE A 125 1.80 -25.77 18.96
N GLU A 126 1.00 -26.43 19.80
CA GLU A 126 0.13 -27.53 19.38
C GLU A 126 -0.80 -27.13 18.22
N GLY A 127 -0.74 -27.92 17.14
CA GLY A 127 -1.52 -27.71 15.92
C GLY A 127 -0.81 -26.88 14.83
N ILE A 128 0.42 -26.42 15.07
CA ILE A 128 1.27 -25.79 14.06
C ILE A 128 2.32 -26.79 13.55
N GLY A 129 2.01 -27.42 12.41
CA GLY A 129 2.95 -28.28 11.68
C GLY A 129 3.79 -27.52 10.65
N GLU A 130 4.70 -28.23 9.98
CA GLU A 130 5.79 -27.64 9.16
C GLU A 130 5.24 -26.82 8.00
N LYS A 131 4.25 -27.38 7.30
CA LYS A 131 3.53 -26.67 6.23
C LYS A 131 2.91 -25.35 6.69
N ARG A 132 2.42 -25.30 7.92
CA ARG A 132 1.83 -24.06 8.46
C ARG A 132 2.91 -23.06 8.83
N VAL A 133 4.04 -23.51 9.36
CA VAL A 133 5.20 -22.64 9.61
C VAL A 133 5.68 -21.99 8.32
N GLU A 134 5.89 -22.77 7.27
CA GLU A 134 6.29 -22.26 5.95
C GLU A 134 5.27 -21.25 5.39
N GLN A 135 3.98 -21.58 5.51
CA GLN A 135 2.90 -20.70 5.08
C GLN A 135 2.90 -19.37 5.84
N ILE A 136 3.08 -19.40 7.16
CA ILE A 136 3.14 -18.21 8.02
C ILE A 136 4.35 -17.36 7.65
N ALA A 137 5.53 -17.98 7.51
CA ALA A 137 6.77 -17.28 7.17
C ALA A 137 6.67 -16.60 5.79
N THR A 138 6.10 -17.30 4.80
CA THR A 138 5.88 -16.75 3.47
C THR A 138 4.91 -15.58 3.50
N ALA A 139 3.76 -15.75 4.15
CA ALA A 139 2.75 -14.68 4.28
C ALA A 139 3.28 -13.46 5.05
N TRP A 140 4.11 -13.68 6.07
CA TRP A 140 4.77 -12.60 6.81
C TRP A 140 5.71 -11.80 5.92
N LYS A 141 6.54 -12.49 5.13
CA LYS A 141 7.46 -11.86 4.19
C LYS A 141 6.71 -11.04 3.14
N GLU A 142 5.68 -11.62 2.52
CA GLU A 142 4.83 -10.90 1.55
C GLU A 142 4.22 -9.65 2.18
N GLN A 143 3.75 -9.73 3.43
CA GLN A 143 3.18 -8.59 4.12
C GLN A 143 4.20 -7.48 4.40
N LYS A 144 5.45 -7.84 4.75
CA LYS A 144 6.54 -6.86 4.90
C LYS A 144 6.88 -6.20 3.58
N ASP A 145 6.94 -6.95 2.48
CA ASP A 145 7.22 -6.42 1.15
C ASP A 145 6.14 -5.41 0.73
N ILE A 146 4.85 -5.71 1.01
CA ILE A 146 3.75 -4.76 0.81
C ILE A 146 3.96 -3.49 1.64
N ALA A 147 4.21 -3.64 2.94
CA ALA A 147 4.36 -2.50 3.84
C ALA A 147 5.53 -1.59 3.41
N ASN A 148 6.67 -2.19 3.07
CA ASN A 148 7.86 -1.48 2.60
C ASN A 148 7.61 -0.73 1.30
N LEU A 149 6.92 -1.35 0.33
CA LEU A 149 6.54 -0.68 -0.91
C LEU A 149 5.63 0.51 -0.65
N MET A 150 4.65 0.37 0.25
CA MET A 150 3.74 1.47 0.58
C MET A 150 4.48 2.66 1.19
N VAL A 151 5.41 2.41 2.13
CA VAL A 151 6.26 3.44 2.71
C VAL A 151 7.11 4.11 1.63
N PHE A 152 7.80 3.32 0.81
CA PHE A 152 8.65 3.81 -0.28
C PHE A 152 7.92 4.74 -1.25
N LEU A 153 6.67 4.40 -1.58
CA LEU A 153 5.84 5.19 -2.50
C LEU A 153 5.26 6.43 -1.82
N GLN A 154 4.82 6.32 -0.56
CA GLN A 154 4.29 7.46 0.20
C GLN A 154 5.34 8.55 0.44
N GLU A 155 6.59 8.18 0.74
CA GLU A 155 7.70 9.13 0.88
C GLU A 155 7.95 9.99 -0.38
N ARG A 156 7.43 9.55 -1.53
CA ARG A 156 7.55 10.22 -2.83
C ARG A 156 6.22 10.82 -3.30
N ASP A 157 5.28 11.02 -2.39
CA ASP A 157 3.94 11.54 -2.66
C ASP A 157 3.16 10.73 -3.73
N ILE A 158 3.41 9.43 -3.82
CA ILE A 158 2.66 8.54 -4.71
C ILE A 158 1.42 8.07 -3.95
N THR A 159 0.25 8.24 -4.58
CA THR A 159 -1.01 7.96 -3.90
C THR A 159 -1.12 6.48 -3.50
N PRO A 160 -1.70 6.19 -2.33
CA PRO A 160 -1.75 4.80 -1.86
C PRO A 160 -2.59 3.87 -2.75
N GLY A 161 -3.61 4.40 -3.44
CA GLY A 161 -4.37 3.63 -4.44
C GLY A 161 -3.54 3.23 -5.67
N LEU A 162 -2.59 4.09 -6.09
CA LEU A 162 -1.65 3.76 -7.17
C LEU A 162 -0.64 2.70 -6.71
N ALA A 163 -0.13 2.83 -5.49
CA ALA A 163 0.74 1.84 -4.86
C ALA A 163 0.09 0.45 -4.79
N ALA A 164 -1.19 0.38 -4.40
CA ALA A 164 -1.95 -0.87 -4.38
C ALA A 164 -2.04 -1.53 -5.76
N LYS A 165 -2.26 -0.76 -6.84
CA LYS A 165 -2.28 -1.28 -8.21
C LYS A 165 -0.93 -1.82 -8.67
N ILE A 166 0.16 -1.11 -8.35
CA ILE A 166 1.52 -1.55 -8.67
C ILE A 166 1.82 -2.87 -7.96
N TYR A 167 1.53 -2.96 -6.66
CA TYR A 167 1.70 -4.21 -5.91
C TYR A 167 0.85 -5.35 -6.46
N LYS A 168 -0.39 -5.05 -6.90
CA LYS A 168 -1.29 -6.05 -7.49
C LYS A 168 -0.67 -6.73 -8.72
N LYS A 169 0.06 -5.96 -9.52
CA LYS A 169 0.70 -6.43 -10.76
C LYS A 169 2.04 -7.12 -10.52
N TYR A 170 2.93 -6.50 -9.74
CA TYR A 170 4.34 -6.93 -9.65
C TYR A 170 4.73 -7.58 -8.32
N ARG A 171 3.88 -7.56 -7.29
CA ARG A 171 4.18 -8.16 -5.97
C ARG A 171 5.53 -7.67 -5.42
N HIS A 172 6.39 -8.59 -5.01
CA HIS A 172 7.73 -8.33 -4.49
C HIS A 172 8.68 -7.67 -5.50
N GLU A 173 8.39 -7.77 -6.81
CA GLU A 173 9.19 -7.13 -7.87
C GLU A 173 8.84 -5.65 -8.07
N SER A 174 7.81 -5.13 -7.40
CA SER A 174 7.32 -3.76 -7.60
C SER A 174 8.41 -2.69 -7.51
N ILE A 175 9.27 -2.77 -6.49
CA ILE A 175 10.35 -1.80 -6.28
C ILE A 175 11.40 -1.93 -7.39
N ALA A 176 11.78 -3.16 -7.75
CA ALA A 176 12.77 -3.42 -8.79
C ALA A 176 12.30 -2.90 -10.15
N VAL A 177 11.05 -3.18 -10.53
CA VAL A 177 10.45 -2.71 -11.79
C VAL A 177 10.43 -1.18 -11.84
N LEU A 178 10.05 -0.51 -10.74
CA LEU A 178 10.02 0.95 -10.67
C LEU A 178 11.41 1.59 -10.76
N HIS A 179 12.45 0.92 -10.24
CA HIS A 179 13.83 1.39 -10.35
C HIS A 179 14.45 1.15 -11.73
N GLU A 180 14.08 0.06 -12.41
CA GLU A 180 14.61 -0.27 -13.74
C GLU A 180 13.93 0.57 -14.82
N ASN A 181 12.60 0.55 -14.85
CA ASN A 181 11.80 1.28 -15.82
C ASN A 181 10.38 1.57 -15.28
N PRO A 182 10.16 2.74 -14.66
CA PRO A 182 8.86 3.10 -14.09
C PRO A 182 7.78 3.26 -15.15
N TYR A 183 8.13 3.47 -16.43
CA TYR A 183 7.16 3.62 -17.51
C TYR A 183 6.43 2.32 -17.85
N ARG A 184 6.96 1.15 -17.45
CA ARG A 184 6.27 -0.14 -17.60
C ARG A 184 4.89 -0.14 -16.94
N ILE A 185 4.69 0.63 -15.88
CA ILE A 185 3.39 0.70 -15.20
C ILE A 185 2.29 1.28 -16.10
N ALA A 186 2.62 2.08 -17.13
CA ALA A 186 1.66 2.58 -18.10
C ALA A 186 1.19 1.51 -19.09
N ASP A 187 2.04 0.53 -19.38
CA ASP A 187 1.73 -0.56 -20.31
C ASP A 187 1.04 -1.72 -19.58
N ASP A 188 1.51 -2.02 -18.37
CA ASP A 188 1.15 -3.24 -17.65
C ASP A 188 -0.10 -3.12 -16.77
N ILE A 189 -0.54 -1.89 -16.44
CA ILE A 189 -1.59 -1.65 -15.45
C ILE A 189 -2.69 -0.75 -16.01
N TRP A 190 -3.89 -1.33 -16.12
CA TRP A 190 -5.06 -0.61 -16.59
C TRP A 190 -5.40 0.64 -15.73
N GLY A 191 -5.66 1.76 -16.42
CA GLY A 191 -5.99 3.05 -15.80
C GLY A 191 -4.77 3.88 -15.34
N ILE A 192 -3.54 3.39 -15.61
CA ILE A 192 -2.31 4.18 -15.52
C ILE A 192 -1.84 4.42 -16.95
N GLY A 193 -1.80 5.67 -17.37
CA GLY A 193 -1.26 6.07 -18.67
C GLY A 193 0.09 6.75 -18.52
N PHE A 194 0.73 7.09 -19.65
CA PHE A 194 2.05 7.72 -19.69
C PHE A 194 2.20 8.87 -18.69
N LYS A 195 1.28 9.84 -18.66
CA LYS A 195 1.37 11.02 -17.77
C LYS A 195 1.53 10.65 -16.30
N LYS A 196 0.74 9.67 -15.81
CA LYS A 196 0.83 9.20 -14.42
C LYS A 196 2.13 8.44 -14.18
N ALA A 197 2.59 7.66 -15.15
CA ALA A 197 3.86 6.97 -15.05
C ALA A 197 5.04 7.95 -15.06
N ASP A 198 4.94 9.05 -15.82
CA ASP A 198 5.92 10.12 -15.86
C ASP A 198 5.99 10.88 -14.53
N GLU A 199 4.84 11.21 -13.94
CA GLU A 199 4.77 11.79 -12.59
C GLU A 199 5.46 10.89 -11.55
N VAL A 200 5.22 9.57 -11.60
CA VAL A 200 5.88 8.59 -10.74
C VAL A 200 7.38 8.53 -11.01
N ALA A 201 7.80 8.49 -12.27
CA ALA A 201 9.21 8.42 -12.66
C ALA A 201 9.99 9.65 -12.16
N ILE A 202 9.43 10.84 -12.32
CA ILE A 202 10.02 12.10 -11.85
C ILE A 202 10.14 12.09 -10.31
N LYS A 203 9.09 11.65 -9.61
CA LYS A 203 9.10 11.48 -8.14
C LYS A 203 10.11 10.44 -7.65
N LEU A 204 10.44 9.44 -8.48
CA LEU A 204 11.51 8.47 -8.24
C LEU A 204 12.91 9.01 -8.56
N GLY A 205 13.02 10.21 -9.15
CA GLY A 205 14.28 10.87 -9.46
C GLY A 205 14.81 10.59 -10.88
N PHE A 206 13.98 10.08 -11.80
CA PHE A 206 14.37 9.92 -13.19
C PHE A 206 14.58 11.28 -13.86
N LYS A 207 15.63 11.37 -14.69
CA LYS A 207 15.94 12.58 -15.46
C LYS A 207 14.90 12.80 -16.56
N LEU A 208 14.61 14.07 -16.87
CA LEU A 208 13.68 14.47 -17.94
C LEU A 208 14.12 13.99 -19.34
N HIS A 209 15.40 13.70 -19.53
CA HIS A 209 15.97 13.17 -20.77
C HIS A 209 16.34 11.69 -20.67
N ALA A 210 15.81 10.96 -19.67
CA ALA A 210 16.06 9.53 -19.53
C ALA A 210 15.59 8.78 -20.80
N PRO A 211 16.39 7.86 -21.38
CA PRO A 211 15.99 7.12 -22.57
C PRO A 211 14.65 6.39 -22.42
N GLN A 212 14.36 5.87 -21.22
CA GLN A 212 13.08 5.21 -20.90
C GLN A 212 11.89 6.17 -21.05
N ARG A 213 12.04 7.42 -20.59
CA ARG A 213 11.02 8.48 -20.71
C ARG A 213 10.75 8.82 -22.16
N VAL A 214 11.81 9.03 -22.94
CA VAL A 214 11.72 9.35 -24.36
C VAL A 214 11.05 8.22 -25.13
N ALA A 215 11.50 6.97 -24.92
CA ALA A 215 10.93 5.80 -25.58
C ALA A 215 9.43 5.63 -25.24
N SER A 216 9.05 5.75 -23.97
CA SER A 216 7.65 5.64 -23.57
C SER A 216 6.80 6.79 -24.10
N GLY A 217 7.33 8.01 -24.14
CA GLY A 217 6.67 9.17 -24.74
C GLY A 217 6.39 8.99 -26.23
N ILE A 218 7.36 8.44 -26.99
CA ILE A 218 7.18 8.09 -28.40
C ILE A 218 6.08 7.05 -28.58
N LEU A 219 6.13 5.96 -27.81
CA LEU A 219 5.12 4.90 -27.87
C LEU A 219 3.72 5.42 -27.53
N TYR A 220 3.62 6.31 -26.55
CA TYR A 220 2.36 6.96 -26.18
C TYR A 220 1.83 7.86 -27.30
N ALA A 221 2.68 8.65 -27.93
CA ALA A 221 2.31 9.51 -29.06
C ALA A 221 1.81 8.69 -30.27
N ILE A 222 2.48 7.57 -30.57
CA ILE A 222 2.04 6.61 -31.60
C ILE A 222 0.69 6.01 -31.22
N SER A 223 0.55 5.48 -30.01
CA SER A 223 -0.70 4.87 -29.54
C SER A 223 -1.88 5.83 -29.60
N THR A 224 -1.65 7.09 -29.24
CA THR A 224 -2.66 8.16 -29.34
C THR A 224 -3.08 8.41 -30.79
N ALA A 225 -2.12 8.45 -31.73
CA ALA A 225 -2.43 8.62 -33.15
C ALA A 225 -3.22 7.42 -33.71
N THR A 226 -2.85 6.20 -33.31
CA THR A 226 -3.59 4.98 -33.68
C THR A 226 -5.03 5.02 -33.17
N GLN A 227 -5.25 5.47 -31.93
CA GLN A 227 -6.60 5.64 -31.36
C GLN A 227 -7.44 6.70 -32.11
N GLN A 228 -6.80 7.66 -32.77
CA GLN A 228 -7.44 8.65 -33.65
C GLN A 228 -7.69 8.11 -35.08
N GLY A 229 -7.37 6.84 -35.35
CA GLY A 229 -7.58 6.19 -36.64
C GLY A 229 -6.43 6.36 -37.64
N HIS A 230 -5.30 6.92 -37.22
CA HIS A 230 -4.13 7.03 -38.08
C HIS A 230 -3.43 5.67 -38.24
N LEU A 231 -3.09 5.30 -39.47
CA LEU A 231 -2.31 4.09 -39.78
C LEU A 231 -0.79 4.35 -39.80
N TYR A 232 -0.39 5.61 -39.95
CA TYR A 232 0.99 6.06 -39.91
C TYR A 232 1.07 7.47 -39.32
N VAL A 233 2.26 7.87 -38.89
CA VAL A 233 2.59 9.24 -38.49
C VAL A 233 3.94 9.59 -39.09
N GLU A 234 4.06 10.77 -39.69
CA GLU A 234 5.34 11.25 -40.21
C GLU A 234 6.35 11.51 -39.08
N LEU A 235 7.62 11.22 -39.33
CA LEU A 235 8.65 11.28 -38.29
C LEU A 235 8.80 12.66 -37.66
N LEU A 236 8.68 13.74 -38.43
CA LEU A 236 8.80 15.11 -37.94
C LEU A 236 7.64 15.48 -37.02
N ASP A 237 6.41 15.12 -37.41
CA ASP A 237 5.22 15.33 -36.59
C ASP A 237 5.26 14.50 -35.31
N LEU A 238 5.72 13.25 -35.39
CA LEU A 238 5.90 12.40 -34.22
C LEU A 238 6.88 13.02 -33.22
N LYS A 239 8.03 13.51 -33.71
CA LYS A 239 9.03 14.19 -32.87
C LYS A 239 8.43 15.43 -32.19
N LYS A 240 7.71 16.26 -32.94
CA LYS A 240 7.07 17.47 -32.40
C LYS A 240 6.05 17.13 -31.31
N LYS A 241 5.11 16.22 -31.59
CA LYS A 241 4.10 15.77 -30.62
C LYS A 241 4.72 15.13 -29.37
N THR A 242 5.79 14.37 -29.56
CA THR A 242 6.51 13.75 -28.44
C THR A 242 7.21 14.82 -27.59
N LEU A 243 7.84 15.82 -28.20
CA LEU A 243 8.49 16.90 -27.45
C LEU A 243 7.47 17.69 -26.63
N GLU A 244 6.34 18.08 -27.24
CA GLU A 244 5.23 18.77 -26.57
C GLU A 244 4.63 17.95 -25.41
N LEU A 245 4.66 16.62 -25.50
CA LEU A 245 4.23 15.73 -24.42
C LEU A 245 5.24 15.66 -23.25
N LEU A 246 6.52 15.82 -23.56
CA LEU A 246 7.64 15.66 -22.63
C LEU A 246 8.08 16.97 -21.96
N GLU A 247 7.57 18.12 -22.40
CA GLU A 247 7.70 19.43 -21.75
C GLU A 247 6.74 19.58 -20.56
#